data_AF-A0A3D4GYT4-F1
#
_entry.id   AF-A0A3D4GYT4-F1
#
_cell.length_a   1.000
_cell.length_b   1.000
_cell.length_c   1.000
_cell.angle_alpha   90.00
_cell.angle_beta   90.00
_cell.angle_gamma   90.00
#
_symmetry.space_group_name_H-M   'P 1'
#
loop_
_entity.id
_entity.type
_entity.pdbx_description
1 polymer ?
#
loop_
_entity_poly.entity_id
_entity_poly.type
_entity_poly.pdbx_seq_one_letter_code
_entity_poly.pdbx_strand_id
1 'polypeptide(L)'
;MIACGKFHVGDNQSGNPAEFNWGVDGTRLMDDWGVSDCLLNAGKNQATILVRNSADGTPQDPYMAFLEAQGLMDAHIEDYVGRNNDGVWTATYPTPLPDEAYFDTWITRNGLLLLERAPRNNPWYLEVNLQNPHHPWDITERMYKLYRDPPIDFPQPTEPDGSASLEAHSEIRRNYAAMLEHLDECLGQLIAGVEARGELDNTLIVFGSDHGEMLGDYGQWQKQSSLQASIGVQLAVAGPGVVGRNLCDDPISGGGSRLPSRRRLLGTGRVAAGLRWPLQAGSWI
;
A
#
# COMPACT_ATOMS: atom_id res chain seq x y z
N MET A 1 -17.57 11.00 -5.49
CA MET A 1 -16.45 10.11 -5.11
C MET A 1 -15.47 10.94 -4.31
N ILE A 2 -14.88 10.41 -3.25
CA ILE A 2 -13.83 11.05 -2.45
C ILE A 2 -12.61 10.12 -2.54
N ALA A 3 -11.40 10.65 -2.73
CA ALA A 3 -10.24 9.80 -2.94
C ALA A 3 -8.93 10.40 -2.41
N CYS A 4 -8.06 9.56 -1.85
CA CYS A 4 -6.68 9.95 -1.55
C CYS A 4 -5.69 8.82 -1.81
N GLY A 5 -4.42 9.19 -1.86
CA GLY A 5 -3.32 8.25 -1.99
C GLY A 5 -2.72 8.21 -3.39
N LYS A 6 -1.96 7.15 -3.64
CA LYS A 6 -1.15 7.02 -4.84
C LYS A 6 -2.04 6.72 -6.04
N PHE A 7 -2.00 7.59 -7.05
CA PHE A 7 -2.54 7.31 -8.38
C PHE A 7 -1.42 7.39 -9.41
N HIS A 8 -1.36 6.39 -10.29
CA HIS A 8 -0.34 6.37 -11.32
C HIS A 8 -0.90 6.93 -12.62
N VAL A 9 -0.47 8.15 -12.95
CA VAL A 9 -0.89 8.89 -14.15
C VAL A 9 0.36 9.47 -14.82
N GLY A 10 0.42 9.35 -16.15
CA GLY A 10 1.60 9.68 -16.96
C GLY A 10 2.67 8.60 -16.86
N ASP A 11 3.28 8.24 -17.98
CA ASP A 11 4.40 7.29 -18.06
C ASP A 11 5.70 7.93 -17.50
N ASN A 12 5.66 8.24 -16.20
CA ASN A 12 6.66 9.08 -15.54
C ASN A 12 7.65 8.24 -14.70
N GLN A 13 7.64 6.90 -14.85
CA GLN A 13 8.59 6.00 -14.17
C GLN A 13 9.87 5.76 -14.97
N SER A 14 9.87 6.10 -16.27
CA SER A 14 10.88 5.66 -17.24
C SER A 14 11.97 6.71 -17.54
N GLY A 15 12.06 7.79 -16.75
CA GLY A 15 13.11 8.80 -16.91
C GLY A 15 12.87 9.82 -18.02
N ASN A 16 11.70 9.80 -18.66
CA ASN A 16 11.23 10.93 -19.46
C ASN A 16 10.80 12.07 -18.53
N PRO A 17 11.05 13.35 -18.90
CA PRO A 17 10.61 14.48 -18.11
C PRO A 17 9.10 14.37 -17.91
N ALA A 18 8.67 14.49 -16.66
CA ALA A 18 7.28 14.30 -16.31
C ALA A 18 6.43 15.40 -16.96
N GLU A 19 5.61 15.03 -17.95
CA GLU A 19 4.60 15.94 -18.50
C GLU A 19 3.47 16.20 -17.49
N PHE A 20 3.34 15.30 -16.50
CA PHE A 20 2.32 15.34 -15.47
C PHE A 20 2.91 15.32 -14.06
N ASN A 21 2.40 16.17 -13.19
CA ASN A 21 2.66 16.16 -11.75
C ASN A 21 1.35 16.35 -10.99
N TRP A 22 1.28 16.12 -9.69
CA TRP A 22 0.02 16.21 -8.95
C TRP A 22 -0.30 17.60 -8.43
N GLY A 23 0.67 18.52 -8.48
CA GLY A 23 0.60 19.76 -7.72
C GLY A 23 0.75 19.50 -6.22
N VAL A 24 1.08 20.54 -5.46
CA VAL A 24 1.34 20.42 -4.02
C VAL A 24 0.07 20.27 -3.17
N ASP A 25 -1.10 20.53 -3.74
CA ASP A 25 -2.40 20.46 -3.05
C ASP A 25 -3.15 19.14 -3.28
N GLY A 26 -2.78 18.37 -4.32
CA GLY A 26 -3.31 17.03 -4.58
C GLY A 26 -4.70 17.02 -5.19
N THR A 27 -5.16 18.17 -5.68
CA THR A 27 -6.51 18.33 -6.25
C THR A 27 -6.52 18.30 -7.78
N ARG A 28 -5.34 18.13 -8.40
CA ARG A 28 -5.23 18.05 -9.87
C ARG A 28 -6.06 16.87 -10.39
N LEU A 29 -6.82 17.10 -11.46
CA LEU A 29 -7.79 16.17 -12.07
C LEU A 29 -9.08 15.92 -11.27
N MET A 30 -9.30 16.60 -10.14
CA MET A 30 -10.54 16.45 -9.36
C MET A 30 -11.80 16.66 -10.23
N ASP A 31 -11.85 17.77 -10.98
CA ASP A 31 -12.97 18.09 -11.86
C ASP A 31 -13.07 17.11 -13.05
N ASP A 32 -11.92 16.79 -13.68
CA ASP A 32 -11.85 15.91 -14.84
C ASP A 32 -12.32 14.48 -14.52
N TRP A 33 -12.09 14.01 -13.29
CA TRP A 33 -12.48 12.68 -12.82
C TRP A 33 -13.83 12.65 -12.10
N GLY A 34 -14.48 13.80 -11.94
CA GLY A 34 -15.77 13.89 -11.23
C GLY A 34 -15.67 13.52 -9.75
N VAL A 35 -14.51 13.74 -9.15
CA VAL A 35 -14.27 13.52 -7.71
C VAL A 35 -14.72 14.77 -6.96
N SER A 36 -15.40 14.60 -5.83
CA SER A 36 -15.99 15.70 -5.06
C SER A 36 -15.07 16.29 -3.99
N ASP A 37 -14.04 15.54 -3.57
CA ASP A 37 -12.96 15.98 -2.69
C ASP A 37 -11.79 14.98 -2.82
N CYS A 38 -10.54 15.43 -2.87
CA CYS A 38 -9.40 14.52 -2.99
C CYS A 38 -8.07 15.07 -2.46
N LEU A 39 -7.18 14.14 -2.16
CA LEU A 39 -5.77 14.37 -1.83
C LEU A 39 -4.92 13.30 -2.55
N LEU A 40 -4.73 13.48 -3.84
CA LEU A 40 -4.04 12.54 -4.73
C LEU A 40 -2.54 12.85 -4.78
N ASN A 41 -1.71 11.81 -4.83
CA ASN A 41 -0.26 11.99 -4.85
C ASN A 41 0.47 11.03 -5.80
N ALA A 42 1.71 11.39 -6.12
CA ALA A 42 2.63 10.53 -6.84
C ALA A 42 3.01 9.33 -5.95
N GLY A 43 3.39 8.21 -6.57
CA GLY A 43 3.99 7.12 -5.79
C GLY A 43 5.36 7.51 -5.23
N LYS A 44 5.78 6.92 -4.12
CA LYS A 44 7.03 7.23 -3.38
C LYS A 44 8.28 7.38 -4.26
N ASN A 45 8.50 6.47 -5.23
CA ASN A 45 9.59 6.60 -6.21
C ASN A 45 9.40 7.79 -7.15
N GLN A 46 8.20 7.94 -7.71
CA GLN A 46 7.87 9.00 -8.66
C GLN A 46 7.98 10.39 -8.01
N ALA A 47 7.56 10.52 -6.75
CA ALA A 47 7.65 11.73 -5.96
C ALA A 47 9.09 12.28 -5.92
N THR A 48 10.07 11.43 -5.60
CA THR A 48 11.50 11.83 -5.62
C THR A 48 12.03 12.13 -7.01
N ILE A 49 11.54 11.47 -8.06
CA ILE A 49 11.92 11.74 -9.46
C ILE A 49 11.41 13.12 -9.88
N LEU A 50 10.16 13.45 -9.55
CA LEU A 50 9.55 14.72 -9.92
C LEU A 50 10.30 15.91 -9.31
N VAL A 51 10.71 15.81 -8.05
CA VAL A 51 11.51 16.85 -7.39
C VAL A 51 12.88 17.00 -8.04
N ARG A 52 13.59 15.88 -8.26
CA ARG A 52 14.93 15.90 -8.90
C ARG A 52 14.92 16.42 -10.34
N ASN A 53 13.81 16.25 -11.05
CA ASN A 53 13.64 16.74 -12.42
C ASN A 53 13.04 18.15 -12.50
N SER A 54 12.61 18.73 -11.37
CA SER A 54 12.17 20.13 -11.33
C SER A 54 13.37 21.08 -11.46
N ALA A 55 13.15 22.25 -12.04
CA ALA A 55 14.23 23.20 -12.33
C ALA A 55 14.87 23.80 -11.05
N ASP A 56 14.11 23.85 -9.97
CA ASP A 56 14.45 24.53 -8.71
C ASP A 56 14.38 23.61 -7.48
N GLY A 57 14.15 22.31 -7.67
CA GLY A 57 14.02 21.35 -6.57
C GLY A 57 12.68 21.45 -5.81
N THR A 58 11.67 22.09 -6.39
CA THR A 58 10.38 22.28 -5.73
C THR A 58 9.54 21.00 -5.71
N PRO A 59 8.77 20.76 -4.63
CA PRO A 59 7.75 19.71 -4.60
C PRO A 59 6.76 19.81 -5.75
N GLN A 60 6.48 18.67 -6.35
CA GLN A 60 5.56 18.53 -7.49
C GLN A 60 4.34 17.65 -7.14
N ASP A 61 4.28 17.20 -5.88
CA ASP A 61 3.20 16.40 -5.32
C ASP A 61 3.02 16.74 -3.83
N PRO A 62 1.86 16.41 -3.22
CA PRO A 62 1.55 16.83 -1.86
C PRO A 62 2.36 16.11 -0.79
N TYR A 63 2.86 14.90 -1.07
CA TYR A 63 3.67 14.16 -0.09
C TYR A 63 5.05 14.81 0.05
N MET A 64 5.69 15.17 -1.06
CA MET A 64 6.97 15.91 -1.00
C MET A 64 6.79 17.30 -0.41
N ALA A 65 5.68 17.98 -0.68
CA ALA A 65 5.37 19.27 -0.05
C ALA A 65 5.19 19.14 1.47
N PHE A 66 4.54 18.06 1.92
CA PHE A 66 4.45 17.72 3.34
C PHE A 66 5.84 17.46 3.95
N LEU A 67 6.67 16.64 3.31
CA LEU A 67 8.03 16.35 3.82
C LEU A 67 8.90 17.61 3.85
N GLU A 68 8.81 18.49 2.85
CA GLU A 68 9.52 19.77 2.83
C GLU A 68 9.10 20.64 4.02
N ALA A 69 7.80 20.75 4.27
CA ALA A 69 7.28 21.50 5.41
C ALA A 69 7.71 20.93 6.77
N GLN A 70 8.07 19.64 6.84
CA GLN A 70 8.62 18.99 8.04
C GLN A 70 10.16 19.02 8.10
N GLY A 71 10.84 19.53 7.07
CA GLY A 71 12.31 19.48 6.97
C GLY A 71 12.86 18.07 6.73
N LEU A 72 12.06 17.18 6.14
CA LEU A 72 12.39 15.76 5.92
C LEU A 72 12.64 15.42 4.44
N MET A 73 12.35 16.33 3.51
CA MET A 73 12.42 16.08 2.07
C MET A 73 13.82 15.66 1.60
N ASP A 74 14.85 16.41 1.96
CA ASP A 74 16.21 16.14 1.49
C ASP A 74 16.71 14.77 1.96
N ALA A 75 16.49 14.45 3.24
CA ALA A 75 16.84 13.14 3.80
C ALA A 75 16.11 11.98 3.09
N HIS A 76 14.84 12.18 2.70
CA HIS A 76 14.09 11.18 1.93
C HIS A 76 14.63 10.99 0.51
N ILE A 77 15.01 12.08 -0.16
CA ILE A 77 15.61 12.02 -1.50
C ILE A 77 16.98 11.33 -1.43
N GLU A 78 17.81 11.67 -0.45
CA GLU A 78 19.11 11.06 -0.22
C GLU A 78 18.99 9.55 0.06
N ASP A 79 18.02 9.13 0.89
CA ASP A 79 17.71 7.72 1.14
C ASP A 79 17.37 6.98 -0.16
N TYR A 80 16.53 7.56 -1.02
CA TYR A 80 16.14 6.92 -2.28
C TYR A 80 17.29 6.86 -3.30
N VAL A 81 18.20 7.85 -3.29
CA VAL A 81 19.44 7.80 -4.07
C VAL A 81 20.36 6.68 -3.53
N GLY A 82 20.52 6.59 -2.21
CA GLY A 82 21.31 5.54 -1.55
C GLY A 82 20.81 4.14 -1.91
N ARG A 83 19.50 3.88 -1.76
CA ARG A 83 18.89 2.59 -2.09
C ARG A 83 19.08 2.19 -3.56
N ASN A 84 19.01 3.15 -4.48
CA ASN A 84 19.27 2.88 -5.90
C ASN A 84 20.73 2.48 -6.15
N ASN A 85 21.69 3.04 -5.40
CA ASN A 85 23.11 2.69 -5.51
C ASN A 85 23.44 1.35 -4.83
N ASP A 86 22.81 1.06 -3.69
CA ASP A 86 23.05 -0.16 -2.90
C ASP A 86 22.36 -1.40 -3.52
N GLY A 87 21.34 -1.17 -4.34
CA GLY A 87 20.60 -2.20 -5.06
C GLY A 87 19.10 -2.03 -4.86
N VAL A 88 18.40 -1.73 -5.97
CA VAL A 88 16.94 -1.46 -6.00
C VAL A 88 16.11 -2.55 -5.31
N TRP A 89 16.56 -3.80 -5.35
CA TRP A 89 15.88 -4.95 -4.75
C TRP A 89 16.42 -5.37 -3.39
N THR A 90 17.60 -4.90 -2.97
CA THR A 90 18.33 -5.47 -1.82
C THR A 90 18.58 -4.47 -0.70
N ALA A 91 18.26 -3.20 -0.90
CA ALA A 91 18.37 -2.18 0.14
C ALA A 91 17.22 -2.31 1.18
N THR A 92 17.51 -2.99 2.29
CA THR A 92 16.53 -3.35 3.35
C THR A 92 16.72 -2.59 4.68
N TYR A 93 17.58 -1.57 4.73
CA TYR A 93 17.75 -0.76 5.94
C TYR A 93 16.57 0.20 6.17
N PRO A 94 16.35 0.66 7.42
CA PRO A 94 15.30 1.61 7.76
C PRO A 94 15.39 2.92 6.99
N THR A 95 14.25 3.54 6.71
CA THR A 95 14.19 4.93 6.20
C THR A 95 14.55 5.93 7.32
N PRO A 96 15.11 7.11 7.00
CA PRO A 96 15.30 8.18 7.99
C PRO A 96 13.98 8.82 8.44
N LEU A 97 12.86 8.53 7.79
CA LEU A 97 11.56 9.11 8.14
C LEU A 97 11.03 8.57 9.47
N PRO A 98 10.44 9.44 10.32
CA PRO A 98 9.67 8.99 11.48
C PRO A 98 8.36 8.32 11.06
N ASP A 99 7.77 7.52 11.94
CA ASP A 99 6.52 6.78 11.71
C ASP A 99 5.38 7.68 11.20
N GLU A 100 5.29 8.90 11.73
CA GLU A 100 4.26 9.88 11.38
C GLU A 100 4.38 10.43 9.95
N ALA A 101 5.59 10.39 9.39
CA ALA A 101 5.88 10.85 8.04
C ALA A 101 5.97 9.70 7.04
N TYR A 102 5.89 8.44 7.50
CA TYR A 102 5.91 7.29 6.60
C TYR A 102 4.74 7.33 5.63
N PHE A 103 4.98 6.90 4.39
CA PHE A 103 4.12 7.16 3.24
C PHE A 103 2.66 6.74 3.47
N ASP A 104 2.42 5.50 3.90
CA ASP A 104 1.07 5.00 4.15
C ASP A 104 0.44 5.55 5.45
N THR A 105 1.24 5.90 6.46
CA THR A 105 0.76 6.66 7.62
C THR A 105 0.19 8.01 7.17
N TRP A 106 0.90 8.71 6.28
CA TRP A 106 0.48 10.00 5.75
C TRP A 106 -0.79 9.85 4.88
N ILE A 107 -0.85 8.86 3.98
CA ILE A 107 -2.05 8.59 3.18
C ILE A 107 -3.24 8.23 4.08
N THR A 108 -3.03 7.42 5.11
CA THR A 108 -4.08 7.02 6.06
C THR A 108 -4.68 8.24 6.77
N ARG A 109 -3.84 9.19 7.20
CA ARG A 109 -4.29 10.45 7.80
C ARG A 109 -5.11 11.30 6.82
N ASN A 110 -4.70 11.35 5.56
CA ASN A 110 -5.47 12.02 4.51
C ASN A 110 -6.83 11.36 4.28
N GLY A 111 -6.89 10.03 4.31
CA GLY A 111 -8.14 9.28 4.22
C GLY A 111 -9.09 9.60 5.38
N LEU A 112 -8.57 9.69 6.61
CA LEU A 112 -9.34 10.10 7.78
C LEU A 112 -9.83 11.55 7.70
N LEU A 113 -8.99 12.48 7.21
CA LEU A 113 -9.37 13.88 6.98
C LEU A 113 -10.50 14.00 5.96
N LEU A 114 -10.40 13.28 4.85
CA LEU A 114 -11.44 13.25 3.81
C LEU A 114 -12.72 12.57 4.32
N LEU A 115 -12.58 11.49 5.10
CA LEU A 115 -13.70 10.85 5.77
C LEU A 115 -14.40 11.80 6.73
N GLU A 116 -13.69 12.63 7.49
CA GLU A 116 -14.28 13.64 8.38
C GLU A 116 -15.13 14.65 7.60
N ARG A 117 -14.65 15.10 6.43
CA ARG A 117 -15.34 16.04 5.54
C ARG A 117 -16.50 15.41 4.76
N ALA A 118 -16.54 14.08 4.65
CA ALA A 118 -17.57 13.37 3.90
C ALA A 118 -18.98 13.67 4.43
N PRO A 119 -19.99 13.82 3.54
CA PRO A 119 -21.35 14.16 3.94
C PRO A 119 -21.93 13.09 4.88
N ARG A 120 -22.61 13.52 5.95
CA ARG A 120 -23.24 12.63 6.93
C ARG A 120 -24.66 12.17 6.56
N ASN A 121 -25.36 12.96 5.74
CA ASN A 121 -26.77 12.72 5.40
C ASN A 121 -26.97 12.18 3.96
N ASN A 122 -25.88 11.95 3.23
CA ASN A 122 -25.89 11.39 1.88
C ASN A 122 -24.89 10.23 1.82
N PRO A 123 -25.12 9.22 0.96
CA PRO A 123 -24.12 8.18 0.71
C PRO A 123 -22.79 8.80 0.25
N TRP A 124 -21.69 8.24 0.73
CA TRP A 124 -20.34 8.59 0.30
C TRP A 124 -19.63 7.35 -0.24
N TYR A 125 -18.61 7.59 -1.06
CA TYR A 125 -17.66 6.58 -1.53
C TYR A 125 -16.27 7.17 -1.32
N LEU A 126 -15.46 6.53 -0.48
CA LEU A 126 -14.10 6.92 -0.16
C LEU A 126 -13.14 5.84 -0.66
N GLU A 127 -12.23 6.23 -1.53
CA GLU A 127 -11.14 5.38 -2.02
C GLU A 127 -9.82 5.81 -1.39
N VAL A 128 -9.13 4.89 -0.73
CA VAL A 128 -7.82 5.13 -0.12
C VAL A 128 -6.82 4.19 -0.80
N ASN A 129 -5.93 4.76 -1.62
CA ASN A 129 -4.96 3.99 -2.39
C ASN A 129 -3.59 4.01 -1.69
N LEU A 130 -3.38 3.04 -0.80
CA LEU A 130 -2.10 2.80 -0.12
C LEU A 130 -1.07 2.23 -1.11
N GLN A 131 0.21 2.45 -0.87
CA GLN A 131 1.25 2.05 -1.81
C GLN A 131 2.06 0.82 -1.40
N ASN A 132 2.33 0.62 -0.11
CA ASN A 132 3.08 -0.57 0.28
C ASN A 132 2.23 -1.84 0.02
N PRO A 133 2.85 -3.01 -0.17
CA PRO A 133 4.28 -3.33 0.00
C PRO A 133 5.14 -3.19 -1.27
N HIS A 134 4.98 -2.11 -2.04
CA HIS A 134 5.81 -1.81 -3.21
C HIS A 134 7.28 -1.45 -2.84
N HIS A 135 8.26 -1.86 -3.65
CA HIS A 135 9.67 -1.44 -3.51
C HIS A 135 9.86 0.10 -3.63
N PRO A 136 10.93 0.71 -3.10
CA PRO A 136 11.97 0.14 -2.24
C PRO A 136 11.38 -0.49 -0.97
N TRP A 137 12.10 -1.45 -0.40
CA TRP A 137 11.70 -2.16 0.84
C TRP A 137 11.95 -1.29 2.07
N ASP A 138 11.65 0.01 1.98
CA ASP A 138 11.86 0.99 3.03
C ASP A 138 10.78 0.84 4.11
N ILE A 139 11.23 0.74 5.35
CA ILE A 139 10.37 0.62 6.53
C ILE A 139 10.94 1.50 7.63
N THR A 140 10.10 1.90 8.58
CA THR A 140 10.57 2.73 9.69
C THR A 140 11.40 1.92 10.68
N GLU A 141 12.13 2.61 11.56
CA GLU A 141 12.91 1.96 12.63
C GLU A 141 12.03 1.09 13.56
N ARG A 142 10.77 1.47 13.79
CA ARG A 142 9.82 0.64 14.56
C ARG A 142 9.52 -0.65 13.82
N MET A 143 9.20 -0.56 12.53
CA MET A 143 8.88 -1.70 11.68
C MET A 143 10.08 -2.62 11.50
N TYR A 144 11.30 -2.09 11.40
CA TYR A 144 12.52 -2.88 11.21
C TYR A 144 12.80 -3.83 12.37
N LYS A 145 12.42 -3.46 13.59
CA LYS A 145 12.53 -4.32 14.77
C LYS A 145 11.57 -5.52 14.73
N LEU A 146 10.49 -5.44 13.94
CA LEU A 146 9.60 -6.57 13.72
C LEU A 146 10.37 -7.68 12.97
N TYR A 147 10.08 -8.92 13.34
CA TYR A 147 10.60 -10.12 12.67
C TYR A 147 12.12 -10.33 12.74
N ARG A 148 12.84 -9.59 13.58
CA ARG A 148 14.30 -9.71 13.77
C ARG A 148 14.72 -10.13 15.18
N ASP A 149 13.83 -10.05 16.16
CA ASP A 149 14.10 -10.49 17.54
C ASP A 149 12.87 -11.17 18.20
N PRO A 150 12.80 -12.52 18.23
CA PRO A 150 13.67 -13.44 17.50
C PRO A 150 13.44 -13.30 15.98
N PRO A 151 14.44 -13.63 15.14
CA PRO A 151 14.27 -13.59 13.71
C PRO A 151 13.19 -14.57 13.26
N ILE A 152 12.28 -14.11 12.39
CA ILE A 152 11.35 -14.98 11.69
C ILE A 152 11.95 -15.34 10.34
N ASP A 153 11.96 -16.64 10.05
CA ASP A 153 12.37 -17.18 8.76
C ASP A 153 11.15 -17.42 7.89
N PHE A 154 11.10 -16.67 6.79
CA PHE A 154 10.12 -16.83 5.74
C PHE A 154 10.64 -17.82 4.68
N PRO A 155 9.75 -18.46 3.89
CA PRO A 155 10.17 -19.34 2.81
C PRO A 155 11.11 -18.64 1.83
N GLN A 156 12.22 -19.28 1.47
CA GLN A 156 13.12 -18.79 0.43
C GLN A 156 12.43 -18.79 -0.94
N PRO A 157 12.85 -17.95 -1.89
CA PRO A 157 12.27 -17.94 -3.22
C PRO A 157 12.42 -19.29 -3.93
N THR A 158 11.43 -19.61 -4.76
CA THR A 158 11.47 -20.76 -5.66
C THR A 158 12.38 -20.45 -6.84
N GLU A 159 13.40 -21.27 -7.11
CA GLU A 159 14.30 -21.11 -8.27
C GLU A 159 14.87 -19.67 -8.46
N PRO A 160 15.54 -19.08 -7.46
CA PRO A 160 16.13 -17.76 -7.62
C PRO A 160 17.27 -17.78 -8.64
N ASP A 161 17.48 -16.68 -9.35
CA ASP A 161 18.54 -16.51 -10.36
C ASP A 161 19.94 -16.28 -9.75
N GLY A 162 20.02 -16.17 -8.42
CA GLY A 162 21.26 -15.89 -7.69
C GLY A 162 21.69 -14.43 -7.70
N SER A 163 20.85 -13.51 -8.18
CA SER A 163 21.11 -12.06 -8.16
C SER A 163 21.16 -11.47 -6.74
N ALA A 164 20.50 -12.12 -5.78
CA ALA A 164 20.54 -11.81 -4.35
C ALA A 164 20.92 -13.04 -3.52
N SER A 165 21.57 -12.84 -2.37
CA SER A 165 21.90 -13.93 -1.45
C SER A 165 20.64 -14.42 -0.72
N LEU A 166 20.68 -15.65 -0.18
CA LEU A 166 19.58 -16.18 0.64
C LEU A 166 19.30 -15.29 1.87
N GLU A 167 20.35 -14.69 2.45
CA GLU A 167 20.20 -13.74 3.55
C GLU A 167 19.49 -12.46 3.10
N ALA A 168 19.85 -11.92 1.94
CA ALA A 168 19.17 -10.76 1.38
C ALA A 168 17.68 -11.07 1.11
N HIS A 169 17.35 -12.26 0.59
CA HIS A 169 15.95 -12.68 0.43
C HIS A 169 15.19 -12.78 1.75
N SER A 170 15.84 -13.26 2.82
CA SER A 170 15.26 -13.28 4.17
C SER A 170 14.95 -11.86 4.66
N GLU A 171 15.90 -10.93 4.52
CA GLU A 171 15.73 -9.53 4.92
C GLU A 171 14.63 -8.82 4.12
N ILE A 172 14.55 -9.05 2.82
CA ILE A 172 13.49 -8.51 1.95
C ILE A 172 12.12 -9.00 2.43
N ARG A 173 11.98 -10.29 2.72
CA ARG A 173 10.72 -10.89 3.20
C ARG A 173 10.31 -10.38 4.58
N ARG A 174 11.28 -10.16 5.48
CA ARG A 174 11.02 -9.51 6.78
C ARG A 174 10.50 -8.08 6.59
N ASN A 175 11.10 -7.29 5.70
CA ASN A 175 10.59 -5.93 5.40
C ASN A 175 9.22 -5.97 4.73
N TYR A 176 9.02 -6.88 3.78
CA TYR A 176 7.74 -7.08 3.12
C TYR A 176 6.63 -7.40 4.13
N ALA A 177 6.88 -8.33 5.05
CA ALA A 177 5.95 -8.66 6.13
C ALA A 177 5.70 -7.48 7.08
N ALA A 178 6.73 -6.69 7.41
CA ALA A 178 6.57 -5.50 8.25
C ALA A 178 5.72 -4.42 7.57
N MET A 179 5.86 -4.24 6.25
CA MET A 179 4.97 -3.38 5.47
C MET A 179 3.52 -3.89 5.48
N LEU A 180 3.30 -5.19 5.32
CA LEU A 180 1.96 -5.79 5.41
C LEU A 180 1.33 -5.57 6.79
N GLU A 181 2.07 -5.76 7.88
CA GLU A 181 1.56 -5.50 9.24
C GLU A 181 1.21 -4.02 9.42
N HIS A 182 2.00 -3.10 8.85
CA HIS A 182 1.65 -1.67 8.90
C HIS A 182 0.41 -1.33 8.06
N LEU A 183 0.20 -1.96 6.90
CA LEU A 183 -1.04 -1.80 6.13
C LEU A 183 -2.26 -2.27 6.91
N ASP A 184 -2.13 -3.35 7.70
CA ASP A 184 -3.20 -3.79 8.62
C ASP A 184 -3.53 -2.71 9.65
N GLU A 185 -2.50 -2.08 10.24
CA GLU A 185 -2.67 -0.96 11.17
C GLU A 185 -3.40 0.21 10.49
N CYS A 186 -2.99 0.57 9.26
CA CYS A 186 -3.62 1.63 8.46
C CYS A 186 -5.10 1.34 8.18
N LEU A 187 -5.42 0.12 7.72
CA LEU A 187 -6.80 -0.31 7.49
C LEU A 187 -7.62 -0.26 8.78
N GLY A 188 -7.05 -0.73 9.90
CA GLY A 188 -7.68 -0.66 11.22
C GLY A 188 -8.03 0.78 11.62
N GLN A 189 -7.15 1.74 11.37
CA GLN A 189 -7.40 3.17 11.63
C GLN A 189 -8.56 3.72 10.78
N LEU A 190 -8.60 3.39 9.48
CA LEU A 190 -9.68 3.84 8.59
C LEU A 190 -11.04 3.27 9.03
N ILE A 191 -11.09 1.98 9.38
CA ILE A 191 -12.30 1.33 9.90
C ILE A 191 -12.74 1.98 11.22
N ALA A 192 -11.80 2.24 12.13
CA ALA A 192 -12.08 2.94 13.38
C ALA A 192 -12.61 4.36 13.14
N GLY A 193 -12.13 5.05 12.10
CA GLY A 193 -12.66 6.35 11.67
C GLY A 193 -14.13 6.28 11.24
N VAL A 194 -14.51 5.24 10.48
CA VAL A 194 -15.90 5.00 10.09
C VAL A 194 -16.78 4.64 11.30
N GLU A 195 -16.26 3.81 12.21
CA GLU A 195 -16.93 3.46 13.47
C GLU A 195 -17.17 4.70 14.33
N ALA A 196 -16.17 5.57 14.47
CA ALA A 196 -16.28 6.82 15.22
C ALA A 196 -17.30 7.80 14.62
N ARG A 197 -17.59 7.72 13.32
CA ARG A 197 -18.67 8.47 12.68
C ARG A 197 -20.06 7.89 12.96
N GLY A 198 -20.15 6.67 13.50
CA GLY A 198 -21.39 5.94 13.70
C GLY A 198 -21.96 5.33 12.42
N GLU A 199 -21.14 5.18 11.38
CA GLU A 199 -21.58 4.80 10.04
C GLU A 199 -21.24 3.34 9.69
N LEU A 200 -20.42 2.65 10.50
CA LEU A 200 -19.88 1.31 10.20
C LEU A 200 -20.96 0.27 9.89
N ASP A 201 -22.06 0.26 10.63
CA ASP A 201 -23.19 -0.67 10.42
C ASP A 201 -23.95 -0.43 9.11
N ASN A 202 -23.63 0.64 8.37
CA ASN A 202 -24.18 0.99 7.07
C ASN A 202 -23.10 1.20 6.00
N THR A 203 -21.86 0.74 6.24
CA THR A 203 -20.73 0.91 5.31
C THR A 203 -20.29 -0.43 4.72
N LEU A 204 -20.13 -0.46 3.39
CA LEU A 204 -19.43 -1.53 2.71
C LEU A 204 -17.93 -1.19 2.65
N ILE A 205 -17.09 -2.07 3.18
CA ILE A 205 -15.64 -2.01 3.12
C ILE A 205 -15.18 -3.00 2.07
N VAL A 206 -14.39 -2.52 1.11
CA VAL A 206 -13.75 -3.34 0.07
C VAL A 206 -12.25 -3.11 0.19
N PHE A 207 -11.50 -4.19 0.34
CA PHE A 207 -10.04 -4.18 0.37
C PHE A 207 -9.52 -5.14 -0.69
N GLY A 208 -8.54 -4.73 -1.47
CA GLY A 208 -7.90 -5.58 -2.44
C GLY A 208 -6.60 -5.00 -2.94
N SER A 209 -5.95 -5.74 -3.83
CA SER A 209 -4.67 -5.37 -4.46
C SER A 209 -4.78 -5.45 -5.98
N ASP A 210 -4.02 -4.62 -6.68
CA ASP A 210 -3.95 -4.57 -8.14
C ASP A 210 -3.10 -5.70 -8.73
N HIS A 211 -2.04 -6.11 -8.03
CA HIS A 211 -1.17 -7.22 -8.41
C HIS A 211 -0.42 -7.82 -7.21
N GLY A 212 0.13 -9.02 -7.36
CA GLY A 212 1.02 -9.63 -6.37
C GLY A 212 2.49 -9.24 -6.55
N GLU A 213 3.40 -9.87 -5.81
CA GLU A 213 4.83 -9.59 -5.85
C GLU A 213 5.63 -10.91 -5.90
N MET A 214 6.54 -11.02 -6.87
CA MET A 214 7.32 -12.23 -7.10
C MET A 214 8.39 -12.46 -6.02
N LEU A 215 8.87 -11.43 -5.32
CA LEU A 215 9.86 -11.56 -4.23
C LEU A 215 11.09 -12.44 -4.57
N GLY A 216 11.51 -12.51 -5.83
CA GLY A 216 12.65 -13.30 -6.29
C GLY A 216 12.29 -14.71 -6.80
N ASP A 217 11.03 -15.12 -6.75
CA ASP A 217 10.58 -16.40 -7.33
C ASP A 217 10.88 -16.42 -8.84
N TYR A 218 11.49 -17.51 -9.29
CA TYR A 218 11.96 -17.72 -10.65
C TYR A 218 12.91 -16.62 -11.15
N GLY A 219 13.64 -15.99 -10.24
CA GLY A 219 14.50 -14.84 -10.53
C GLY A 219 13.73 -13.57 -10.91
N GLN A 220 12.44 -13.50 -10.60
CA GLN A 220 11.58 -12.37 -10.95
C GLN A 220 11.30 -11.48 -9.75
N TRP A 221 11.25 -10.18 -9.99
CA TRP A 221 10.83 -9.16 -9.04
C TRP A 221 9.60 -8.45 -9.59
N GLN A 222 8.81 -7.86 -8.71
CA GLN A 222 7.55 -7.20 -9.00
C GLN A 222 6.47 -8.13 -9.57
N LYS A 223 5.80 -7.64 -10.61
CA LYS A 223 4.70 -8.20 -11.38
C LYS A 223 5.16 -8.31 -12.83
N GLN A 224 4.25 -8.61 -13.76
CA GLN A 224 4.51 -8.93 -15.19
C GLN A 224 4.73 -10.44 -15.45
N SER A 225 4.25 -11.27 -14.55
CA SER A 225 4.24 -12.73 -14.70
C SER A 225 2.81 -13.26 -14.64
N SER A 226 2.55 -14.39 -15.30
CA SER A 226 1.28 -15.12 -15.14
C SER A 226 1.26 -16.07 -13.95
N LEU A 227 2.35 -16.10 -13.18
CA LEU A 227 2.52 -16.95 -12.01
C LEU A 227 1.68 -16.45 -10.82
N GLN A 228 1.30 -17.37 -9.95
CA GLN A 228 0.40 -17.10 -8.82
C GLN A 228 0.90 -15.95 -7.93
N ALA A 229 2.20 -15.85 -7.67
CA ALA A 229 2.76 -14.76 -6.88
C ALA A 229 2.56 -13.37 -7.52
N SER A 230 2.44 -13.27 -8.85
CA SER A 230 2.23 -11.99 -9.55
C SER A 230 0.75 -11.62 -9.74
N ILE A 231 -0.17 -12.59 -9.86
CA ILE A 231 -1.59 -12.32 -10.18
C ILE A 231 -2.56 -12.72 -9.08
N GLY A 232 -2.11 -13.52 -8.10
CA GLY A 232 -2.90 -14.01 -6.99
C GLY A 232 -3.09 -12.94 -5.93
N VAL A 233 -4.08 -12.09 -6.12
CA VAL A 233 -4.40 -10.99 -5.20
C VAL A 233 -5.58 -11.32 -4.29
N GLN A 234 -5.59 -10.76 -3.07
CA GLN A 234 -6.75 -10.85 -2.19
C GLN A 234 -7.81 -9.83 -2.57
N LEU A 235 -9.06 -10.24 -2.38
CA LEU A 235 -10.22 -9.37 -2.35
C LEU A 235 -11.02 -9.71 -1.09
N ALA A 236 -11.15 -8.75 -0.19
CA ALA A 236 -11.98 -8.85 1.00
C ALA A 236 -13.12 -7.82 0.92
N VAL A 237 -14.33 -8.28 1.20
CA VAL A 237 -15.53 -7.43 1.23
C VAL A 237 -16.25 -7.67 2.56
N ALA A 238 -16.58 -6.60 3.28
CA ALA A 238 -17.28 -6.67 4.55
C ALA A 238 -18.31 -5.54 4.64
N GLY A 239 -19.46 -5.79 5.28
CA GLY A 239 -20.49 -4.78 5.48
C GLY A 239 -21.92 -5.32 5.38
N PRO A 240 -22.93 -4.44 5.36
CA PRO A 240 -24.34 -4.80 5.27
C PRO A 240 -24.64 -5.67 4.04
N GLY A 241 -25.41 -6.74 4.23
CA GLY A 241 -25.80 -7.64 3.14
C GLY A 241 -24.72 -8.61 2.67
N VAL A 242 -23.47 -8.49 3.15
CA VAL A 242 -22.42 -9.47 2.88
C VAL A 242 -22.64 -10.71 3.75
N VAL A 243 -23.14 -11.78 3.12
CA VAL A 243 -23.47 -13.05 3.79
C VAL A 243 -22.35 -14.07 3.64
N GLY A 244 -21.83 -14.58 4.76
CA GLY A 244 -20.75 -15.58 4.79
C GLY A 244 -19.39 -14.97 5.13
N ARG A 245 -18.75 -15.48 6.19
CA ARG A 245 -17.44 -15.02 6.70
C ARG A 245 -16.31 -15.93 6.23
N ASN A 246 -16.35 -16.26 4.96
CA ASN A 246 -15.78 -17.49 4.45
C ASN A 246 -14.81 -17.19 3.30
N LEU A 247 -13.56 -17.68 3.41
CA LEU A 247 -12.60 -17.77 2.30
C LEU A 247 -13.29 -18.32 1.04
N CYS A 248 -13.09 -17.62 -0.08
CA CYS A 248 -13.58 -18.04 -1.38
C CYS A 248 -12.39 -18.15 -2.32
N ASP A 249 -11.95 -19.39 -2.58
CA ASP A 249 -10.85 -19.70 -3.50
C ASP A 249 -11.34 -19.92 -4.94
N ASP A 250 -12.64 -19.70 -5.18
CA ASP A 250 -13.18 -19.74 -6.53
C ASP A 250 -12.52 -18.64 -7.37
N PRO A 251 -12.14 -18.91 -8.63
CA PRO A 251 -11.65 -17.87 -9.52
C PRO A 251 -12.65 -16.73 -9.57
N ILE A 252 -12.19 -15.48 -9.51
CA ILE A 252 -13.03 -14.31 -9.76
C ILE A 252 -13.43 -14.35 -11.24
N SER A 253 -14.52 -15.06 -11.55
CA SER A 253 -15.07 -15.16 -12.90
C SER A 253 -16.14 -14.09 -13.08
N GLY A 254 -15.95 -13.19 -14.05
CA GLY A 254 -16.90 -12.13 -14.41
C GLY A 254 -18.22 -12.60 -15.04
N GLY A 255 -18.66 -13.83 -14.80
CA GLY A 255 -19.87 -14.40 -15.37
C GLY A 255 -20.53 -15.37 -14.40
N GLY A 256 -21.80 -15.10 -14.06
CA GLY A 256 -22.55 -15.84 -13.06
C GLY A 256 -22.49 -17.35 -13.24
N SER A 257 -22.09 -18.07 -12.20
CA SER A 257 -22.35 -19.50 -12.11
C SER A 257 -22.49 -19.94 -10.65
N ARG A 258 -23.31 -20.98 -10.49
CA ARG A 258 -23.92 -21.46 -9.26
C ARG A 258 -22.91 -22.25 -8.42
N LEU A 259 -22.90 -22.00 -7.11
CA LEU A 259 -22.21 -22.80 -6.09
C LEU A 259 -22.60 -24.29 -6.19
N PRO A 260 -21.61 -25.21 -6.05
CA PRO A 260 -21.73 -26.17 -4.96
C PRO A 260 -20.40 -26.55 -4.26
N SER A 261 -20.44 -26.38 -2.94
CA SER A 261 -19.97 -27.28 -1.87
C SER A 261 -18.48 -27.66 -1.68
N ARG A 262 -18.04 -27.40 -0.43
CA ARG A 262 -16.85 -27.88 0.34
C ARG A 262 -15.56 -27.04 0.16
N ARG A 263 -15.48 -25.82 0.70
CA ARG A 263 -15.24 -25.37 2.11
C ARG A 263 -13.90 -25.81 2.73
N ARG A 264 -12.93 -24.89 2.70
CA ARG A 264 -11.96 -24.65 3.78
C ARG A 264 -11.90 -23.14 3.99
N LEU A 265 -12.15 -22.69 5.22
CA LEU A 265 -12.53 -21.32 5.56
C LEU A 265 -11.77 -20.91 6.82
N LEU A 266 -11.05 -19.80 6.78
CA LEU A 266 -10.52 -19.14 7.98
C LEU A 266 -11.25 -17.81 8.11
N GLY A 267 -11.79 -17.52 9.29
CA GLY A 267 -12.55 -16.32 9.54
C GLY A 267 -12.26 -15.76 10.92
N THR A 268 -12.73 -14.54 11.18
CA THR A 268 -12.97 -14.02 12.53
C THR A 268 -14.19 -13.10 12.51
N GLY A 269 -14.84 -12.94 13.66
CA GLY A 269 -16.12 -12.25 13.82
C GLY A 269 -16.03 -11.06 14.77
N ARG A 270 -17.07 -10.20 14.68
CA ARG A 270 -17.37 -9.01 15.49
C ARG A 270 -16.20 -8.04 15.65
N VAL A 271 -16.27 -6.94 14.90
CA VAL A 271 -15.49 -5.72 15.13
C VAL A 271 -15.77 -5.26 16.57
N ALA A 272 -14.86 -5.63 17.46
CA ALA A 272 -14.70 -5.08 18.79
C ALA A 272 -13.23 -4.71 18.88
N ALA A 273 -12.97 -3.49 19.34
CA ALA A 273 -11.64 -2.89 19.47
C ALA A 273 -10.55 -3.92 19.83
N GLY A 274 -9.62 -4.15 18.90
CA GLY A 274 -8.50 -5.08 19.09
C GLY A 274 -8.38 -6.26 18.10
N LEU A 275 -8.97 -6.19 16.90
CA LEU A 275 -8.76 -7.20 15.87
C LEU A 275 -7.43 -6.99 15.13
N ARG A 276 -6.51 -7.94 15.25
CA ARG A 276 -5.47 -8.22 14.24
C ARG A 276 -6.14 -8.99 13.11
N TRP A 277 -6.08 -8.50 11.88
CA TRP A 277 -6.42 -9.33 10.72
C TRP A 277 -5.35 -10.42 10.65
N PRO A 278 -5.69 -11.70 10.42
CA PRO A 278 -4.68 -12.73 10.28
C PRO A 278 -4.01 -12.58 8.90
N LEU A 279 -3.17 -11.56 8.73
CA LEU A 279 -2.10 -11.55 7.75
C LEU A 279 -1.02 -12.51 8.26
N GLN A 280 -1.34 -13.82 8.32
CA GLN A 280 -0.35 -14.81 8.72
C GLN A 280 0.75 -14.84 7.64
N ALA A 281 1.95 -14.46 8.05
CA ALA A 281 3.24 -14.53 7.36
C ALA A 281 3.49 -15.71 6.38
N GLY A 282 2.71 -16.80 6.44
CA GLY A 282 2.87 -18.00 5.59
C GLY A 282 1.81 -18.21 4.50
N SER A 283 0.87 -17.27 4.28
CA SER A 283 -0.09 -17.36 3.16
C SER A 283 0.22 -16.40 2.00
N TRP A 284 1.33 -15.66 2.09
CA TRP A 284 1.69 -14.55 1.20
C TRP A 284 3.03 -14.76 0.49
N ILE A 285 3.71 -15.87 0.78
CA ILE A 285 5.02 -16.26 0.26
C ILE A 285 4.95 -17.73 -0.11
#